data_AF-A0A7R9YCC2-F1
#
_entry.id   AF-A0A7R9YCC2-F1
#
_cell.length_a   1.000
_cell.length_b   1.000
_cell.length_c   1.000
_cell.angle_alpha   90.00
_cell.angle_beta   90.00
_cell.angle_gamma   90.00
#
_symmetry.space_group_name_H-M   'P 1'
#
loop_
_entity.id
_entity.type
_entity.pdbx_description
1 polymer ?
#
loop_
_entity_poly.entity_id
_entity_poly.type
_entity_poly.pdbx_seq_one_letter_code
_entity_poly.pdbx_strand_id
1 'polypeptide(L)'
;GALSLWQACALAPPPRRGGDESLVARLRRQLKYERSLMRFPPEMDDPQLLYGDILAMTSVALVHTLAVVVNAPEFPGWMAPVTSTPHFGDMLGRAATLIVCFLVGFGYNDALSSGAVRTKEQALSSSSKACLDMTNTHLLLVLLVNVLWLRNPIDFIDLAFDCAGAAGAIISWRVLYADYASRFWF
;
A
#
# COMPACT_ATOMS: atom_id res chain seq x y z
N GLY A 1 -13.80 -13.42 -34.19
CA GLY A 1 -12.34 -13.42 -34.07
C GLY A 1 -11.91 -12.07 -33.55
N ALA A 2 -11.47 -12.00 -32.30
CA ALA A 2 -10.91 -10.79 -31.72
C ALA A 2 -9.42 -10.75 -32.06
N LEU A 3 -9.02 -9.87 -32.99
CA LEU A 3 -7.62 -9.51 -33.17
C LEU A 3 -7.11 -9.00 -31.81
N SER A 4 -6.01 -9.57 -31.31
CA SER A 4 -5.42 -9.11 -30.06
C SER A 4 -5.04 -7.63 -30.22
N LEU A 5 -5.25 -6.81 -29.19
CA LEU A 5 -4.88 -5.39 -29.18
C LEU A 5 -3.44 -5.15 -29.66
N TRP A 6 -2.57 -6.14 -29.46
CA TRP A 6 -1.20 -6.19 -29.98
C TRP A 6 -1.09 -6.16 -31.51
N GLN A 7 -1.91 -6.93 -32.23
CA GLN A 7 -1.91 -6.94 -33.69
C GLN A 7 -2.49 -5.63 -34.26
N ALA A 8 -3.44 -5.01 -33.56
CA ALA A 8 -3.96 -3.70 -33.92
C ALA A 8 -2.90 -2.59 -33.75
N CYS A 9 -2.08 -2.65 -32.69
CA CYS A 9 -0.99 -1.69 -32.49
C CYS A 9 0.19 -1.88 -33.47
N ALA A 10 0.46 -3.11 -33.91
CA ALA A 10 1.55 -3.38 -34.87
C ALA A 10 1.25 -2.89 -36.29
N LEU A 11 -0.03 -2.74 -36.65
CA LEU A 11 -0.49 -2.29 -37.96
C LEU A 11 -0.83 -0.79 -37.99
N ALA A 12 -0.75 -0.09 -36.85
CA ALA A 12 -1.06 1.33 -36.79
C ALA A 12 0.05 2.15 -37.50
N PRO A 13 -0.30 3.02 -38.47
CA PRO A 13 0.67 3.86 -39.17
C PRO A 13 1.39 4.81 -38.19
N PRO A 14 2.64 5.21 -38.48
CA PRO A 14 3.38 6.12 -37.63
C PRO A 14 2.63 7.45 -37.47
N PRO A 15 2.55 8.02 -36.25
CA PRO A 15 1.76 9.20 -35.97
C PRO A 15 2.27 10.40 -36.79
N ARG A 16 1.35 11.12 -37.43
CA ARG A 16 1.66 12.39 -38.10
C ARG A 16 1.96 13.45 -37.02
N ARG A 17 3.16 14.05 -37.09
CA ARG A 17 3.65 15.11 -36.19
C ARG A 17 2.59 16.22 -36.02
N GLY A 18 1.91 16.27 -34.89
CA GLY A 18 1.11 17.45 -34.52
C GLY A 18 -0.05 17.24 -33.55
N GLY A 19 -0.69 16.06 -33.53
CA GLY A 19 -1.88 15.83 -32.69
C GLY A 19 -1.93 14.51 -31.90
N ASP A 20 -1.15 13.51 -32.32
CA ASP A 20 -1.27 12.12 -31.81
C ASP A 20 -0.37 11.77 -30.62
N GLU A 21 0.49 12.68 -30.15
CA GLU A 21 1.37 12.39 -29.01
C GLU A 21 0.59 12.06 -27.73
N SER A 22 -0.60 12.66 -27.56
CA SER A 22 -1.47 12.39 -26.42
C SER A 22 -2.09 10.98 -26.47
N LEU A 23 -2.42 10.48 -27.65
CA LEU A 23 -3.05 9.17 -27.85
C LEU A 23 -2.01 8.05 -27.76
N VAL A 24 -0.83 8.25 -28.36
CA VAL A 24 0.30 7.30 -28.23
C VAL A 24 0.77 7.22 -26.78
N ALA A 25 0.82 8.33 -26.05
CA ALA A 25 1.15 8.32 -24.62
C ALA A 25 0.10 7.56 -23.80
N ARG A 26 -1.21 7.74 -24.09
CA ARG A 26 -2.30 7.00 -23.43
C ARG A 26 -2.23 5.50 -23.74
N LEU A 27 -2.04 5.11 -25.00
CA LEU A 27 -1.89 3.71 -25.40
C LEU A 27 -0.66 3.05 -24.78
N ARG A 28 0.48 3.74 -24.71
CA ARG A 28 1.67 3.23 -24.00
C ARG A 28 1.40 3.03 -22.51
N ARG A 29 0.67 3.93 -21.85
CA ARG A 29 0.26 3.77 -20.45
C ARG A 29 -0.68 2.58 -20.28
N GLN A 30 -1.68 2.42 -21.15
CA GLN A 30 -2.59 1.29 -21.11
C GLN A 30 -1.88 -0.04 -21.37
N LEU A 31 -1.01 -0.13 -22.37
CA LEU A 31 -0.23 -1.35 -22.64
C LEU A 31 0.74 -1.67 -21.50
N LYS A 32 1.30 -0.64 -20.85
CA LYS A 32 2.13 -0.84 -19.64
C LYS A 32 1.29 -1.39 -18.49
N TYR A 33 0.07 -0.87 -18.31
CA TYR A 33 -0.89 -1.33 -17.29
C TYR A 33 -1.39 -2.76 -17.55
N GLU A 34 -1.70 -3.10 -18.80
CA GLU A 34 -2.08 -4.47 -19.17
C GLU A 34 -0.92 -5.45 -18.98
N ARG A 35 0.32 -5.04 -19.30
CA ARG A 35 1.50 -5.88 -19.01
C ARG A 35 1.76 -6.06 -17.52
N SER A 36 1.56 -5.03 -16.70
CA SER A 36 1.70 -5.18 -15.25
C SER A 36 0.63 -6.12 -14.69
N LEU A 37 -0.62 -6.03 -15.19
CA LEU A 37 -1.69 -6.96 -14.80
C LEU A 37 -1.41 -8.42 -15.20
N MET A 38 -0.75 -8.65 -16.34
CA MET A 38 -0.41 -10.00 -16.80
C MET A 38 0.81 -10.62 -16.11
N ARG A 39 1.57 -9.86 -15.30
CA ARG A 39 2.68 -10.38 -14.50
C ARG A 39 2.18 -10.76 -13.11
N PHE A 40 1.47 -11.89 -13.04
CA PHE A 40 1.16 -12.54 -11.78
C PHE A 40 1.99 -13.83 -11.64
N PRO A 41 2.75 -14.00 -10.56
CA PRO A 41 2.95 -13.06 -9.45
C PRO A 41 3.81 -11.85 -9.88
N PRO A 42 3.62 -10.67 -9.24
CA PRO A 42 4.50 -9.52 -9.46
C PRO A 42 5.94 -9.93 -9.12
N GLU A 43 6.88 -9.51 -9.97
CA GLU A 43 8.29 -9.85 -9.82
C GLU A 43 8.83 -9.09 -8.60
N MET A 44 8.99 -9.80 -7.48
CA MET A 44 9.44 -9.21 -6.23
C MET A 44 10.97 -9.20 -6.21
N ASP A 45 11.55 -8.12 -6.74
CA ASP A 45 13.00 -7.98 -6.87
C ASP A 45 13.71 -7.90 -5.51
N ASP A 46 13.02 -7.42 -4.46
CA ASP A 46 13.62 -7.16 -3.16
C ASP A 46 12.68 -7.55 -1.99
N PRO A 47 12.89 -8.72 -1.36
CA PRO A 47 12.09 -9.16 -0.22
C PRO A 47 12.29 -8.31 1.03
N GLN A 48 13.42 -7.62 1.19
CA GLN A 48 13.70 -6.82 2.38
C GLN A 48 12.78 -5.61 2.48
N LEU A 49 12.45 -5.02 1.32
CA LEU A 49 11.49 -3.93 1.24
C LEU A 49 10.12 -4.35 1.79
N LEU A 50 9.63 -5.52 1.36
CA LEU A 50 8.35 -6.08 1.81
C LEU A 50 8.35 -6.38 3.31
N TYR A 51 9.41 -6.99 3.84
CA TYR A 51 9.50 -7.27 5.27
C TYR A 51 9.46 -5.99 6.10
N GLY A 52 10.14 -4.94 5.65
CA GLY A 52 10.10 -3.66 6.33
C GLY A 52 8.74 -2.97 6.25
N ASP A 53 8.01 -3.08 5.12
CA ASP A 53 6.63 -2.59 5.02
C ASP A 53 5.70 -3.34 5.99
N ILE A 54 5.84 -4.66 6.10
CA ILE A 54 5.08 -5.49 7.06
C ILE A 54 5.38 -5.10 8.50
N LEU A 55 6.66 -4.91 8.84
CA LEU A 55 7.07 -4.48 10.18
C LEU A 55 6.56 -3.06 10.49
N ALA A 56 6.58 -2.15 9.51
CA ALA A 56 6.06 -0.80 9.66
C ALA A 56 4.55 -0.82 9.99
N MET A 57 3.75 -1.58 9.23
CA MET A 57 2.31 -1.73 9.51
C MET A 57 2.02 -2.40 10.84
N THR A 58 2.79 -3.44 11.19
CA THR A 58 2.67 -4.12 12.49
C THR A 58 2.99 -3.17 13.64
N SER A 59 3.98 -2.30 13.47
CA SER A 59 4.34 -1.27 14.45
C SER A 59 3.23 -0.24 14.62
N VAL A 60 2.59 0.19 13.53
CA VAL A 60 1.43 1.10 13.58
C VAL A 60 0.27 0.45 14.33
N ALA A 61 -0.06 -0.82 14.02
CA ALA A 61 -1.09 -1.54 14.74
C ALA A 61 -0.78 -1.65 16.24
N LEU A 62 0.47 -1.93 16.61
CA LEU A 62 0.91 -1.97 18.00
C LEU A 62 0.75 -0.62 18.71
N VAL A 63 1.21 0.47 18.07
CA VAL A 63 1.07 1.84 18.60
C VAL A 63 -0.40 2.21 18.79
N HIS A 64 -1.25 1.82 17.84
CA HIS A 64 -2.68 2.07 17.94
C HIS A 64 -3.31 1.29 19.10
N THR A 65 -3.06 -0.02 19.20
CA THR A 65 -3.57 -0.83 20.32
C THR A 65 -3.08 -0.29 21.66
N LEU A 66 -1.82 0.15 21.74
CA LEU A 66 -1.28 0.80 22.93
C LEU A 66 -2.02 2.11 23.23
N ALA A 67 -2.29 2.95 22.23
CA ALA A 67 -3.03 4.19 22.41
C ALA A 67 -4.45 3.94 22.93
N VAL A 68 -5.14 2.89 22.44
CA VAL A 68 -6.45 2.49 22.95
C VAL A 68 -6.38 2.08 24.41
N VAL A 69 -5.38 1.28 24.79
CA VAL A 69 -5.17 0.85 26.19
C VAL A 69 -4.86 2.04 27.09
N VAL A 70 -4.01 2.97 26.67
CA VAL A 70 -3.62 4.15 27.46
C VAL A 70 -4.77 5.14 27.64
N ASN A 71 -5.67 5.25 26.65
CA ASN A 71 -6.84 6.12 26.73
C ASN A 71 -8.04 5.47 27.44
N ALA A 72 -7.97 4.19 27.80
CA ALA A 72 -9.03 3.52 28.54
C ALA A 72 -9.15 4.11 29.96
N PRO A 73 -10.38 4.31 30.48
CA PRO A 73 -10.58 4.83 31.83
C PRO A 73 -10.03 3.90 32.92
N GLU A 74 -9.86 2.62 32.59
CA GLU A 74 -9.31 1.59 33.47
C GLU A 74 -7.78 1.55 33.47
N PHE A 75 -7.12 2.38 32.66
CA PHE A 75 -5.66 2.38 32.55
C PHE A 75 -5.02 2.78 33.89
N PRO A 76 -4.28 1.87 34.55
CA PRO A 76 -3.76 2.11 35.89
C PRO A 76 -2.52 3.02 35.91
N GLY A 77 -2.04 3.46 34.74
CA GLY A 77 -0.85 4.29 34.56
C GLY A 77 0.34 3.53 33.96
N TRP A 78 1.32 4.26 33.42
CA TRP A 78 2.48 3.71 32.68
C TRP A 78 3.39 2.77 33.48
N MET A 79 3.40 2.90 34.81
CA MET A 79 4.25 2.10 35.70
C MET A 79 3.46 1.11 36.55
N ALA A 80 2.13 1.06 36.39
CA ALA A 80 1.34 0.04 37.05
C ALA A 80 1.50 -1.29 36.29
N PRO A 81 1.58 -2.43 36.99
CA PRO A 81 1.57 -3.73 36.34
C PRO A 81 0.30 -3.83 35.50
N VAL A 82 0.47 -3.96 34.19
CA VAL A 82 -0.65 -4.10 33.26
C VAL A 82 -1.28 -5.46 33.54
N THR A 83 -2.39 -5.46 34.26
CA THR A 83 -3.14 -6.66 34.64
C THR A 83 -4.05 -7.14 33.51
N SER A 84 -4.35 -6.28 32.53
CA SER A 84 -5.06 -6.66 31.32
C SER A 84 -4.10 -7.39 30.38
N THR A 85 -4.47 -8.62 29.98
CA THR A 85 -3.83 -9.24 28.83
C THR A 85 -3.99 -8.30 27.64
N PRO A 86 -2.89 -7.83 27.01
CA PRO A 86 -3.02 -7.01 25.81
C PRO A 86 -3.89 -7.79 24.82
N HIS A 87 -4.86 -7.13 24.20
CA HIS A 87 -5.72 -7.70 23.18
C HIS A 87 -4.89 -8.02 21.92
N PHE A 88 -4.04 -9.03 22.03
CA PHE A 88 -3.10 -9.42 21.01
C PHE A 88 -3.83 -9.86 19.73
N GLY A 89 -5.02 -10.44 19.90
CA GLY A 89 -5.94 -10.73 18.79
C GLY A 89 -6.35 -9.48 18.02
N ASP A 90 -6.64 -8.37 18.70
CA ASP A 90 -7.07 -7.13 18.05
C ASP A 90 -5.89 -6.47 17.32
N MET A 91 -4.71 -6.48 17.95
CA MET A 91 -3.47 -6.02 17.32
C MET A 91 -3.14 -6.83 16.06
N LEU A 92 -3.17 -8.16 16.15
CA LEU A 92 -2.93 -9.04 15.01
C LEU A 92 -3.99 -8.89 13.92
N GLY A 93 -5.27 -8.80 14.30
CA GLY A 93 -6.37 -8.61 13.36
C GLY A 93 -6.24 -7.30 12.58
N ARG A 94 -5.88 -6.21 13.28
CA ARG A 94 -5.61 -4.91 12.66
C ARG A 94 -4.38 -4.95 11.76
N ALA A 95 -3.27 -5.50 12.24
CA ALA A 95 -2.05 -5.66 11.45
C ALA A 95 -2.31 -6.50 10.18
N ALA A 96 -2.99 -7.63 10.30
CA ALA A 96 -3.34 -8.48 9.17
C ALA A 96 -4.23 -7.76 8.16
N THR A 97 -5.22 -6.99 8.63
CA THR A 97 -6.10 -6.19 7.77
C THR A 97 -5.31 -5.16 6.98
N LEU A 98 -4.42 -4.41 7.64
CA LEU A 98 -3.55 -3.43 6.98
C LEU A 98 -2.62 -4.09 5.96
N ILE A 99 -1.98 -5.21 6.33
CA ILE A 99 -1.08 -5.96 5.43
C ILE A 99 -1.84 -6.47 4.20
N VAL A 100 -3.05 -7.02 4.36
CA VAL A 100 -3.85 -7.49 3.24
C VAL A 100 -4.26 -6.33 2.33
N CYS A 101 -4.74 -5.22 2.89
CA CYS A 101 -5.11 -4.03 2.12
C CYS A 101 -3.90 -3.45 1.37
N PHE A 102 -2.74 -3.46 2.01
CA PHE A 102 -1.47 -3.07 1.41
C PHE A 102 -1.10 -3.98 0.25
N LEU A 103 -1.07 -5.30 0.45
CA LEU A 103 -0.72 -6.26 -0.60
C LEU A 103 -1.65 -6.17 -1.81
N VAL A 104 -2.95 -5.99 -1.57
CA VAL A 104 -3.94 -5.79 -2.63
C VAL A 104 -3.68 -4.47 -3.38
N GLY A 105 -3.51 -3.35 -2.66
CA GLY A 105 -3.21 -2.05 -3.27
C GLY A 105 -1.90 -2.04 -4.06
N PHE A 106 -0.88 -2.74 -3.56
CA PHE A 106 0.42 -2.86 -4.23
C PHE A 106 0.39 -3.75 -5.47
N GLY A 107 -0.41 -4.83 -5.44
CA GLY A 107 -0.61 -5.70 -6.60
C GLY A 107 -1.14 -4.97 -7.83
N TYR A 108 -1.89 -3.88 -7.64
CA TYR A 108 -2.40 -3.06 -8.74
C TYR A 108 -1.36 -2.12 -9.37
N ASN A 109 -0.31 -1.74 -8.63
CA ASN A 109 0.57 -0.63 -8.99
C ASN A 109 2.03 -0.99 -9.28
N ASP A 110 2.41 -2.27 -9.19
CA ASP A 110 3.79 -2.72 -9.37
C ASP A 110 4.80 -2.00 -8.44
N ALA A 111 4.29 -1.52 -7.29
CA ALA A 111 5.06 -0.70 -6.35
C ALA A 111 6.03 -1.53 -5.48
N LEU A 112 6.06 -2.86 -5.68
CA LEU A 112 7.03 -3.79 -5.09
C LEU A 112 8.30 -3.97 -5.94
N SER A 113 8.34 -3.44 -7.16
CA SER A 113 9.56 -3.52 -7.98
C SER A 113 10.71 -2.72 -7.35
N SER A 114 11.93 -3.24 -7.44
CA SER A 114 13.16 -2.55 -7.02
C SER A 114 13.33 -1.17 -7.68
N GLY A 115 12.77 -1.01 -8.89
CA GLY A 115 12.76 0.26 -9.62
C GLY A 115 12.00 1.38 -8.90
N ALA A 116 11.10 1.05 -7.97
CA ALA A 116 10.28 2.01 -7.25
C ALA A 116 11.04 2.78 -6.16
N VAL A 117 12.24 2.32 -5.77
CA VAL A 117 12.98 2.82 -4.60
C VAL A 117 14.43 3.24 -4.94
N ARG A 118 14.76 3.41 -6.22
CA ARG A 118 16.13 3.80 -6.65
C ARG A 118 16.52 5.20 -6.21
N THR A 119 15.57 6.12 -6.11
CA THR A 119 15.78 7.47 -5.58
C THR A 119 14.73 7.80 -4.53
N LYS A 120 15.01 8.79 -3.67
CA LYS A 120 14.07 9.23 -2.63
C LYS A 120 12.76 9.75 -3.22
N GLU A 121 12.83 10.47 -4.34
CA GLU A 121 11.65 11.02 -5.04
C GLU A 121 10.80 9.89 -5.64
N GLN A 122 11.44 8.86 -6.19
CA GLN A 122 10.75 7.68 -6.71
C GLN A 122 10.10 6.89 -5.58
N ALA A 123 10.82 6.69 -4.46
CA ALA A 123 10.31 6.05 -3.27
C ALA A 123 9.08 6.79 -2.73
N LEU A 124 9.15 8.13 -2.62
CA LEU A 124 8.03 8.94 -2.17
C LEU A 124 6.83 8.86 -3.13
N SER A 125 7.07 9.01 -4.44
CA SER A 125 5.98 8.99 -5.43
C SER A 125 5.29 7.63 -5.53
N SER A 126 6.06 6.54 -5.49
CA SER A 126 5.53 5.17 -5.54
C SER A 126 4.77 4.83 -4.26
N SER A 127 5.35 5.15 -3.10
CA SER A 127 4.74 4.90 -1.80
C SER A 127 3.45 5.69 -1.63
N SER A 128 3.41 6.97 -2.02
CA SER A 128 2.18 7.79 -1.92
C SER A 128 1.03 7.22 -2.75
N LYS A 129 1.31 6.77 -3.99
CA LYS A 129 0.28 6.13 -4.83
C LYS A 129 -0.22 4.83 -4.20
N ALA A 130 0.70 4.02 -3.71
CA ALA A 130 0.34 2.75 -3.13
C ALA A 130 -0.38 2.89 -1.77
N CYS A 131 -0.07 3.95 -1.00
CA CYS A 131 -0.79 4.32 0.22
C CYS A 131 -2.22 4.79 -0.09
N LEU A 132 -2.42 5.53 -1.18
CA LEU A 132 -3.77 5.91 -1.64
C LEU A 132 -4.59 4.66 -1.99
N ASP A 133 -4.01 3.70 -2.72
CA ASP A 133 -4.71 2.48 -3.11
C ASP A 133 -4.95 1.53 -1.93
N MET A 134 -4.00 1.46 -1.00
CA MET A 134 -4.20 0.79 0.29
C MET A 134 -5.37 1.42 1.06
N THR A 135 -5.43 2.75 1.15
CA THR A 135 -6.51 3.48 1.83
C THR A 135 -7.86 3.23 1.17
N ASN A 136 -7.92 3.28 -0.16
CA ASN A 136 -9.13 2.96 -0.92
C ASN A 136 -9.58 1.52 -0.70
N THR A 137 -8.64 0.57 -0.72
CA THR A 137 -8.92 -0.85 -0.46
C THR A 137 -9.41 -1.06 0.96
N HIS A 138 -8.78 -0.42 1.94
CA HIS A 138 -9.16 -0.52 3.35
C HIS A 138 -10.54 0.07 3.59
N LEU A 139 -10.84 1.25 3.02
CA LEU A 139 -12.16 1.87 3.09
C LEU A 139 -13.24 0.95 2.48
N LEU A 140 -13.00 0.38 1.30
CA LEU A 140 -13.92 -0.57 0.67
C LEU A 140 -14.13 -1.82 1.52
N LEU A 141 -13.06 -2.36 2.10
CA LEU A 141 -13.13 -3.53 2.98
C LEU A 141 -13.93 -3.24 4.25
N VAL A 142 -13.66 -2.10 4.90
CA VAL A 142 -14.37 -1.65 6.11
C VAL A 142 -15.85 -1.40 5.81
N LEU A 143 -16.17 -0.75 4.69
CA LEU A 143 -17.56 -0.55 4.26
C LEU A 143 -18.25 -1.90 3.99
N LEU A 144 -17.61 -2.81 3.27
CA LEU A 144 -18.17 -4.11 2.93
C LEU A 144 -18.43 -4.96 4.18
N VAL A 145 -17.46 -5.05 5.10
CA VAL A 145 -17.60 -5.85 6.32
C VAL A 145 -18.55 -5.20 7.32
N ASN A 146 -18.39 -3.90 7.62
CA ASN A 146 -19.20 -3.27 8.67
C ASN A 146 -20.63 -2.97 8.23
N VAL A 147 -20.87 -2.56 6.98
CA VAL A 147 -22.21 -2.23 6.51
C VAL A 147 -22.98 -3.48 6.10
N LEU A 148 -22.38 -4.37 5.30
CA LEU A 148 -23.11 -5.51 4.75
C LEU A 148 -23.19 -6.68 5.72
N TRP A 149 -22.12 -6.94 6.48
CA TRP A 149 -22.06 -8.11 7.35
C TRP A 149 -22.44 -7.81 8.79
N LEU A 150 -21.77 -6.85 9.43
CA LEU A 150 -21.90 -6.62 10.87
C LEU A 150 -23.00 -5.61 11.23
N ARG A 151 -23.42 -4.77 10.29
CA ARG A 151 -24.36 -3.65 10.49
C ARG A 151 -23.95 -2.71 11.64
N ASN A 152 -22.64 -2.53 11.82
CA ASN A 152 -22.08 -1.66 12.85
C ASN A 152 -21.76 -0.27 12.29
N PRO A 153 -21.84 0.79 13.12
CA PRO A 153 -21.37 2.12 12.73
C PRO A 153 -19.86 2.10 12.45
N ILE A 154 -19.43 2.88 11.46
CA ILE A 154 -18.02 3.01 11.08
C ILE A 154 -17.40 4.14 11.89
N ASP A 155 -16.31 3.84 12.60
CA ASP A 155 -15.46 4.87 13.20
C ASP A 155 -14.48 5.40 12.14
N PHE A 156 -14.84 6.54 11.54
CA PHE A 156 -14.00 7.19 10.53
C PHE A 156 -12.71 7.78 11.10
N ILE A 157 -12.69 8.11 12.40
CA ILE A 157 -11.51 8.69 13.05
C ILE A 157 -10.45 7.61 13.20
N ASP A 158 -10.85 6.46 13.75
CA ASP A 158 -10.01 5.26 13.87
C ASP A 158 -9.45 4.82 12.51
N LEU A 159 -10.32 4.75 11.49
CA LEU A 159 -9.90 4.43 10.13
C LEU A 159 -8.89 5.43 9.55
N ALA A 160 -9.10 6.73 9.78
CA ALA A 160 -8.20 7.77 9.32
C ALA A 160 -6.83 7.68 10.00
N PHE A 161 -6.79 7.40 11.31
CA PHE A 161 -5.54 7.18 12.04
C PHE A 161 -4.77 5.97 11.53
N ASP A 162 -5.46 4.86 11.27
CA ASP A 162 -4.84 3.67 10.69
C ASP A 162 -4.22 3.94 9.32
N CYS A 163 -4.97 4.61 8.43
CA CYS A 163 -4.50 4.89 7.08
C CYS A 163 -3.35 5.90 7.09
N ALA A 164 -3.45 6.97 7.89
CA ALA A 164 -2.40 7.98 8.01
C ALA A 164 -1.14 7.42 8.67
N GLY A 165 -1.29 6.64 9.75
CA GLY A 165 -0.20 6.00 10.46
C GLY A 165 0.53 5.00 9.57
N ALA A 166 -0.19 4.12 8.88
CA ALA A 166 0.38 3.16 7.94
C ALA A 166 1.09 3.87 6.79
N ALA A 167 0.47 4.89 6.18
CA ALA A 167 1.08 5.66 5.10
C ALA A 167 2.36 6.35 5.55
N GLY A 168 2.35 7.00 6.72
CA GLY A 168 3.54 7.63 7.30
C GLY A 168 4.66 6.62 7.53
N ALA A 169 4.36 5.49 8.16
CA ALA A 169 5.35 4.47 8.46
C ALA A 169 5.96 3.84 7.19
N ILE A 170 5.14 3.53 6.19
CA ILE A 170 5.60 2.98 4.90
C ILE A 170 6.47 4.01 4.16
N ILE A 171 6.02 5.26 4.03
CA ILE A 171 6.78 6.31 3.35
C ILE A 171 8.13 6.53 4.04
N SER A 172 8.13 6.64 5.37
CA SER A 172 9.36 6.80 6.15
C SER A 172 10.31 5.63 5.95
N TRP A 173 9.82 4.39 6.07
CA TRP A 173 10.61 3.20 5.83
C TRP A 173 11.24 3.18 4.44
N ARG A 174 10.43 3.40 3.39
CA ARG A 174 10.89 3.33 1.99
C ARG A 174 11.87 4.43 1.62
N VAL A 175 11.72 5.63 2.19
CA VAL A 175 12.69 6.72 2.00
C VAL A 175 14.02 6.41 2.70
N LEU A 176 13.97 5.86 3.92
CA LEU A 176 15.17 5.40 4.63
C LEU A 176 15.85 4.26 3.89
N TYR A 177 15.07 3.32 3.36
CA TYR A 177 15.57 2.21 2.56
C TYR A 177 16.25 2.71 1.28
N ALA A 178 15.66 3.67 0.58
CA ALA A 178 16.29 4.30 -0.61
C ALA A 178 17.63 4.95 -0.27
N ASP A 179 17.70 5.68 0.85
CA ASP A 179 18.95 6.31 1.31
C ASP A 179 20.02 5.26 1.67
N TYR A 180 19.62 4.21 2.38
CA TYR A 180 20.50 3.09 2.71
C TYR A 180 21.00 2.41 1.43
N ALA A 181 20.09 2.05 0.52
CA ALA A 181 20.43 1.38 -0.73
C ALA A 181 21.41 2.20 -1.58
N SER A 182 21.24 3.53 -1.64
CA SER A 182 22.17 4.40 -2.38
C SER A 182 23.60 4.45 -1.82
N ARG A 183 23.82 4.10 -0.55
CA ARG A 183 25.14 4.16 0.10
C ARG A 183 25.93 2.85 0.02
N PHE A 184 25.25 1.71 -0.12
CA PHE A 184 25.88 0.39 -0.02
C PHE A 184 25.98 -0.34 -1.37
N TRP A 185 25.17 0.04 -2.37
CA TRP A 185 25.11 -0.66 -3.65
C TRP A 185 25.71 0.13 -4.83
N PHE A 186 26.21 1.34 -4.58
CA PHE A 186 26.93 2.19 -5.52
C PHE A 186 28.21 2.73 -4.87
#